data_AF-A0A914XVS8-F1
#
_entry.id   AF-A0A914XVS8-F1
#
_cell.length_a   1.000
_cell.length_b   1.000
_cell.length_c   1.000
_cell.angle_alpha   90.00
_cell.angle_beta   90.00
_cell.angle_gamma   90.00
#
_symmetry.space_group_name_H-M   'P 1'
#
loop_
_entity.id
_entity.type
_entity.pdbx_description
1 polymer ?
#
loop_
_entity_poly.entity_id
_entity_poly.type
_entity_poly.pdbx_seq_one_letter_code
_entity_poly.pdbx_strand_id
1 'polypeptide(L)'
;MDFLYAPDLPSKKDDYYGKFDFIVSFSSIEHSGLGRYGDPIDPIGDIREMNKIHCMLKPKGLLFLGFPVGVDKVVFNAHRIYGRIRLGMMFEGFNLYLNRYTC
;
A
#
# COMPACT_ATOMS: atom_id res chain seq x y z
N MET A 1 7.87 18.54 -8.39
CA MET A 1 7.32 17.31 -9.00
C MET A 1 6.15 16.92 -8.15
N ASP A 2 4.97 17.24 -8.64
CA ASP A 2 3.73 17.20 -7.89
C ASP A 2 3.38 15.76 -7.53
N PHE A 3 3.43 15.45 -6.24
CA PHE A 3 2.98 14.17 -5.72
C PHE A 3 1.53 13.97 -6.13
N LEU A 4 1.32 12.95 -6.95
CA LEU A 4 0.06 12.61 -7.58
C LEU A 4 -1.08 12.65 -6.55
N TYR A 5 -2.08 13.44 -6.91
CA TYR A 5 -3.39 13.55 -6.30
C TYR A 5 -3.92 12.14 -5.94
N ALA A 6 -4.14 11.88 -4.64
CA ALA A 6 -4.88 10.71 -4.16
C ALA A 6 -6.36 11.09 -3.99
N PRO A 7 -7.22 10.88 -5.02
CA PRO A 7 -8.60 11.35 -5.02
C PRO A 7 -9.53 10.60 -4.05
N ASP A 8 -9.12 9.46 -3.51
CA ASP A 8 -10.00 8.55 -2.77
C ASP A 8 -9.84 8.62 -1.24
N LEU A 9 -9.31 9.73 -0.71
CA LEU A 9 -9.33 9.98 0.73
C LEU A 9 -10.71 10.55 1.12
N PRO A 10 -11.37 10.03 2.18
CA PRO A 10 -12.65 10.57 2.63
C PRO A 10 -12.52 12.06 2.98
N SER A 11 -13.65 12.78 2.96
CA SER A 11 -13.82 14.25 3.08
C SER A 11 -13.15 14.96 4.27
N LYS A 12 -12.33 14.27 5.06
CA LYS A 12 -11.51 14.73 6.19
C LYS A 12 -10.02 14.53 5.91
N LYS A 13 -9.56 14.98 4.74
CA LYS A 13 -8.17 14.85 4.27
C LYS A 13 -7.14 15.43 5.27
N ASP A 14 -7.52 16.49 5.98
CA ASP A 14 -6.64 17.21 6.91
C ASP A 14 -6.50 16.52 8.28
N ASP A 15 -7.40 15.61 8.63
CA ASP A 15 -7.39 14.98 9.97
C ASP A 15 -6.22 13.99 10.13
N TYR A 16 -5.75 13.40 9.03
CA TYR A 16 -4.79 12.28 9.05
C TYR A 16 -3.46 12.56 8.36
N TYR A 17 -3.36 13.64 7.57
CA TYR A 17 -2.15 13.96 6.82
C TYR A 17 -0.97 14.24 7.77
N GLY A 18 0.14 13.52 7.58
CA GLY A 18 1.37 13.71 8.34
C GLY A 18 1.21 13.58 9.86
N LYS A 19 0.27 12.76 10.35
CA LYS A 19 -0.03 12.65 11.79
C LYS A 19 0.58 11.43 12.48
N PHE A 20 0.93 10.39 11.73
CA PHE A 20 1.37 9.13 12.30
C PHE A 20 2.89 8.99 12.29
N ASP A 21 3.47 8.63 13.44
CA ASP A 21 4.91 8.34 13.57
C ASP A 21 5.25 6.97 12.98
N PHE A 22 4.31 6.02 13.03
CA PHE A 22 4.42 4.73 12.37
C PHE A 22 3.06 4.20 11.93
N ILE A 23 3.06 3.39 10.88
CA ILE A 23 1.89 2.66 10.38
C ILE A 23 2.27 1.18 10.25
N VAL A 24 1.34 0.30 10.58
CA VAL A 24 1.49 -1.15 10.49
C VAL A 24 0.34 -1.70 9.66
N SER A 25 0.66 -2.52 8.65
CA SER A 25 -0.36 -3.23 7.86
C SER A 25 0.11 -4.65 7.56
N PHE A 26 -0.69 -5.63 7.97
CA PHE A 26 -0.45 -7.04 7.71
C PHE A 26 -1.69 -7.66 7.08
N SER A 27 -1.45 -8.41 6.02
CA SER A 27 -2.44 -9.13 5.23
C SER A 27 -3.71 -8.32 4.92
N SER A 28 -3.52 -7.13 4.34
CA SER A 28 -4.59 -6.17 4.05
C SER A 28 -4.46 -5.60 2.65
N ILE A 29 -3.32 -4.96 2.35
CA ILE A 29 -3.12 -4.18 1.13
C ILE A 29 -3.20 -5.05 -0.14
N GLU A 30 -2.82 -6.33 -0.04
CA GLU A 30 -2.86 -7.26 -1.17
C GLU A 30 -4.28 -7.53 -1.69
N HIS A 31 -5.30 -7.23 -0.89
CA HIS A 31 -6.70 -7.40 -1.22
C HIS A 31 -7.32 -6.18 -1.93
N SER A 32 -6.72 -4.99 -1.80
CA SER A 32 -7.33 -3.72 -2.19
C SER A 32 -7.69 -3.67 -3.68
N GLY A 33 -8.95 -3.37 -4.01
CA GLY A 33 -9.42 -3.23 -5.39
C GLY A 33 -9.66 -4.55 -6.12
N LEU A 34 -9.76 -5.68 -5.40
CA LEU A 34 -10.14 -6.97 -5.98
C LEU A 34 -11.65 -7.25 -5.87
N GLY A 35 -12.42 -6.38 -5.21
CA GLY A 35 -13.86 -6.55 -5.02
C GLY A 35 -14.27 -7.63 -4.03
N ARG A 36 -13.30 -8.19 -3.30
CA ARG A 36 -13.51 -9.28 -2.33
C ARG A 36 -14.47 -8.89 -1.21
N TYR A 37 -14.48 -7.63 -0.83
CA TYR A 37 -15.27 -7.14 0.30
C TYR A 37 -16.44 -6.26 -0.16
N GLY A 38 -16.85 -6.39 -1.43
CA GLY A 38 -17.87 -5.52 -2.04
C GLY A 38 -17.34 -4.14 -2.42
N ASP A 39 -16.02 -3.93 -2.33
CA ASP A 39 -15.32 -2.75 -2.83
C ASP A 39 -15.41 -2.69 -4.37
N PRO A 40 -15.41 -1.48 -4.99
CA PRO A 40 -15.25 -1.36 -6.42
C PRO A 40 -13.95 -2.02 -6.89
N ILE A 41 -14.01 -2.71 -8.02
CA ILE A 41 -12.80 -3.28 -8.63
C ILE A 41 -11.89 -2.13 -9.06
N ASP A 42 -10.66 -2.17 -8.58
CA ASP A 42 -9.60 -1.22 -8.88
C ASP A 42 -8.27 -1.96 -9.08
N PRO A 43 -7.81 -2.10 -10.35
CA PRO A 43 -6.55 -2.77 -10.65
C PRO A 43 -5.31 -2.18 -9.96
N ILE A 44 -5.36 -0.90 -9.55
CA ILE A 44 -4.28 -0.18 -8.87
C ILE A 44 -4.62 0.17 -7.41
N GLY A 45 -5.66 -0.43 -6.84
CA GLY A 45 -6.15 -0.11 -5.50
C GLY A 45 -5.09 -0.26 -4.41
N ASP A 46 -4.27 -1.30 -4.47
CA ASP A 46 -3.14 -1.52 -3.56
C ASP A 46 -2.08 -0.40 -3.62
N ILE A 47 -1.76 0.09 -4.82
CA ILE A 47 -0.83 1.22 -5.02
C ILE A 47 -1.45 2.51 -4.46
N ARG A 48 -2.76 2.72 -4.67
CA ARG A 48 -3.47 3.87 -4.09
C ARG A 48 -3.45 3.82 -2.56
N GLU A 49 -3.65 2.65 -1.96
CA GLU A 49 -3.54 2.49 -0.51
C GLU A 49 -2.13 2.79 0.00
N MET A 50 -1.08 2.37 -0.71
CA MET A 50 0.30 2.74 -0.37
C MET A 50 0.53 4.26 -0.42
N ASN A 51 -0.01 4.94 -1.43
CA ASN A 51 0.09 6.40 -1.53
C ASN A 51 -0.65 7.10 -0.38
N LYS A 52 -1.82 6.60 0.02
CA LYS A 52 -2.55 7.12 1.19
C LYS A 52 -1.71 6.96 2.47
N ILE A 53 -1.13 5.77 2.68
CA ILE A 53 -0.24 5.49 3.81
C ILE A 53 0.95 6.44 3.82
N HIS A 54 1.56 6.68 2.66
CA HIS A 54 2.66 7.63 2.53
C HIS A 54 2.28 9.05 2.98
N CYS A 55 1.11 9.55 2.57
CA CYS A 55 0.62 10.87 3.00
C CYS A 55 0.25 10.95 4.49
N MET A 56 -0.16 9.85 5.10
CA MET A 56 -0.53 9.81 6.52
C MET A 56 0.69 9.82 7.45
N LEU A 57 1.83 9.32 6.97
CA LEU A 57 3.08 9.29 7.74
C LEU A 57 3.70 10.68 7.88
N LYS A 58 4.21 10.96 9.06
CA LYS A 58 5.13 12.07 9.29
C LYS A 58 6.40 11.88 8.45
N PRO A 59 7.15 12.97 8.14
CA PRO A 59 8.49 12.84 7.59
C PRO A 59 9.34 11.91 8.46
N LYS A 60 10.00 10.92 7.83
CA LYS A 60 10.78 9.86 8.50
C LYS A 60 9.97 8.89 9.38
N GLY A 61 8.65 8.89 9.27
CA GLY A 61 7.79 7.89 9.90
C GLY A 61 8.07 6.49 9.37
N LEU A 62 7.76 5.48 10.17
CA LEU A 62 8.05 4.08 9.85
C LEU A 62 6.83 3.36 9.31
N LEU A 63 7.04 2.52 8.30
CA LEU A 63 6.00 1.66 7.74
C LEU A 63 6.41 0.19 7.90
N PHE A 64 5.60 -0.57 8.62
CA PHE A 64 5.76 -2.02 8.75
C PHE A 64 4.70 -2.72 7.90
N LEU A 65 5.13 -3.55 6.95
CA LEU A 65 4.26 -4.25 6.02
C LEU A 65 4.50 -5.75 6.05
N GLY A 66 3.41 -6.52 5.95
CA GLY A 66 3.47 -7.94 5.63
C GLY A 66 2.39 -8.34 4.64
N PHE A 67 2.81 -8.89 3.52
CA PHE A 67 1.95 -9.41 2.45
C PHE A 67 2.71 -10.48 1.63
N PRO A 68 2.03 -11.26 0.78
CA PRO A 68 2.66 -12.32 0.01
C PRO A 68 3.69 -11.78 -1.01
N VAL A 69 4.91 -12.32 -0.98
CA VAL A 69 6.00 -11.98 -1.93
C VAL A 69 6.36 -13.24 -2.73
N GLY A 70 6.57 -13.10 -4.04
CA GLY A 70 6.83 -14.23 -4.93
C GLY A 70 6.98 -13.83 -6.40
N VAL A 71 6.34 -14.57 -7.31
CA VAL A 71 6.17 -14.15 -8.71
C VAL A 71 4.91 -13.30 -8.80
N ASP A 72 4.99 -12.17 -9.51
CA ASP A 72 3.86 -11.26 -9.71
C ASP A 72 2.63 -12.03 -10.19
N LYS A 73 1.59 -12.07 -9.34
CA LYS A 73 0.37 -12.82 -9.61
C LYS A 73 -0.82 -12.15 -8.94
N VAL A 74 -1.94 -12.12 -9.66
CA VAL A 74 -3.24 -11.79 -9.09
C VAL A 74 -4.03 -13.09 -8.93
N VAL A 75 -4.36 -13.45 -7.70
CA VAL A 75 -5.37 -14.46 -7.41
C VAL A 75 -6.69 -13.70 -7.31
N PHE A 76 -7.40 -13.62 -8.44
CA PHE A 76 -8.59 -12.77 -8.55
C PHE A 76 -9.59 -13.03 -7.42
N ASN A 77 -10.16 -11.96 -6.87
CA ASN A 77 -11.07 -11.97 -5.72
C ASN A 77 -10.48 -12.54 -4.40
N ALA A 78 -9.19 -12.88 -4.38
CA ALA A 78 -8.46 -13.30 -3.20
C ALA A 78 -7.40 -12.27 -2.84
N HIS A 79 -6.22 -12.32 -3.44
CA HIS A 79 -5.08 -11.46 -3.07
C HIS A 79 -4.07 -11.32 -4.22
N ARG A 80 -3.14 -10.38 -4.08
CA ARG A 80 -1.96 -10.25 -4.93
C ARG A 80 -0.73 -10.89 -4.28
N ILE A 81 0.11 -11.51 -5.11
CA ILE A 81 1.47 -11.92 -4.76
C ILE A 81 2.40 -10.93 -5.46
N TYR A 82 3.24 -10.27 -4.68
CA TYR A 82 4.12 -9.21 -5.17
C TYR A 82 5.46 -9.80 -5.61
N GLY A 83 5.72 -9.71 -6.91
CA GLY A 83 7.01 -10.02 -7.50
C GLY A 83 7.82 -8.79 -7.82
N ARG A 84 8.92 -8.97 -8.54
CA ARG A 84 9.94 -7.93 -8.72
C ARG A 84 9.37 -6.62 -9.27
N ILE A 85 8.37 -6.68 -10.16
CA ILE A 85 7.84 -5.49 -10.82
C ILE A 85 6.88 -4.77 -9.87
N ARG A 86 5.81 -5.45 -9.43
CA ARG A 86 4.78 -4.79 -8.63
C ARG A 86 5.28 -4.43 -7.25
N LEU A 87 6.15 -5.25 -6.64
CA LEU A 87 6.78 -4.93 -5.37
C LEU A 87 7.58 -3.62 -5.44
N GLY A 88 8.28 -3.37 -6.57
CA GLY A 88 8.98 -2.11 -6.78
C GLY A 88 8.05 -0.90 -6.78
N MET A 89 6.86 -1.05 -7.38
CA MET A 89 5.83 0.00 -7.39
C MET A 89 5.27 0.29 -5.98
N MET A 90 5.12 -0.74 -5.14
CA MET A 90 4.58 -0.57 -3.79
C MET A 90 5.44 0.34 -2.90
N PHE A 91 6.75 0.41 -3.17
CA PHE A 91 7.69 1.18 -2.35
C PHE A 91 8.20 2.44 -3.03
N GLU A 92 7.53 2.88 -4.09
CA GLU A 92 7.79 4.19 -4.68
C GLU A 92 7.62 5.29 -3.61
N GLY A 93 8.63 6.16 -3.46
CA GLY A 93 8.64 7.22 -2.45
C GLY A 93 9.09 6.80 -1.04
N PHE A 94 9.38 5.52 -0.78
CA PHE A 94 9.89 5.05 0.50
C PHE A 94 11.40 4.77 0.48
N ASN A 95 12.08 5.07 1.58
CA ASN A 95 13.44 4.58 1.83
C ASN A 95 13.35 3.18 2.46
N LEU A 96 13.75 2.16 1.70
CA LEU A 96 13.63 0.77 2.10
C LEU A 96 14.81 0.30 2.98
N TYR A 97 14.47 -0.21 4.17
CA TYR A 97 15.37 -1.01 4.99
C TYR A 97 14.92 -2.47 4.90
N LEU A 98 15.59 -3.24 4.04
CA LEU A 98 15.10 -4.54 3.59
C LEU A 98 15.64 -5.67 4.47
N ASN A 99 14.78 -6.26 5.29
CA ASN A 99 15.03 -7.53 5.99
C ASN A 99 14.05 -8.58 5.46
N ARG A 100 14.55 -9.56 4.70
CA ARG A 100 13.71 -10.66 4.18
C ARG A 100 13.75 -11.83 5.15
N TYR A 101 12.57 -12.23 5.61
CA TYR A 101 12.38 -13.48 6.34
C TYR A 101 11.49 -14.38 5.49
N THR A 102 12.06 -15.45 4.96
CA THR A 102 11.33 -16.55 4.34
C THR A 102 11.36 -17.71 5.33
N CYS A 103 10.19 -18.19 5.76
CA CYS A 103 10.10 -19.49 6.41
C CYS A 103 10.29 -20.60 5.37
#